data_AF-A0A817G7W6-F1
#
_entry.id   AF-A0A817G7W6-F1
#
_cell.length_a   1.000
_cell.length_b   1.000
_cell.length_c   1.000
_cell.angle_alpha   90.00
_cell.angle_beta   90.00
_cell.angle_gamma   90.00
#
_symmetry.space_group_name_H-M   'P 1'
#
loop_
_entity.id
_entity.type
_entity.pdbx_description
1 polymer ?
#
loop_
_entity_poly.entity_id
_entity_poly.type
_entity_poly.pdbx_seq_one_letter_code
_entity_poly.pdbx_strand_id
1 'polypeptide(L)'
;MSWTSTFSTLLLLTNQSLNRTLSSSSIGKNTLMRYSQVVYVAALVILGVSGNIICAIVFCTKSLRRLRSSAYLFTLALIDAFFILDLLPGMLHTAFFSDLYRKIRFICYIQTYISFVASFVHIWMVLVFTAERFFAVNFPLKHM
;
A
#
# COMPACT_ATOMS: atom_id res chain seq x y z
N MET A 1 -34.77 45.98 -25.19
CA MET A 1 -33.40 45.50 -25.54
C MET A 1 -32.50 45.24 -24.32
N SER A 2 -32.95 45.42 -23.07
CA SER A 2 -32.11 45.29 -21.87
C SER A 2 -32.08 43.89 -21.22
N TRP A 3 -33.09 43.04 -21.44
CA TRP A 3 -33.24 41.75 -20.74
C TRP A 3 -32.23 40.66 -21.17
N THR A 4 -31.76 40.70 -22.42
CA THR A 4 -30.81 39.71 -22.94
C THR A 4 -29.41 39.88 -22.35
N SER A 5 -29.00 41.12 -22.07
CA SER A 5 -27.75 41.45 -21.38
C SER A 5 -27.78 41.04 -19.90
N THR A 6 -28.90 41.27 -19.20
CA THR A 6 -29.06 40.85 -17.80
C THR A 6 -29.14 39.34 -17.65
N PHE A 7 -29.78 38.64 -18.58
CA PHE A 7 -29.81 37.18 -18.58
C PHE A 7 -28.42 36.58 -18.81
N SER A 8 -27.65 37.14 -19.76
CA SER A 8 -26.29 36.67 -20.06
C SER A 8 -25.32 36.88 -18.89
N THR A 9 -25.41 38.03 -18.20
CA THR A 9 -24.60 38.27 -17.00
C THR A 9 -25.02 37.39 -15.82
N LEU A 10 -26.33 37.16 -15.65
CA LEU A 10 -26.82 36.22 -14.63
C LEU A 10 -26.29 34.79 -14.89
N LEU A 11 -26.32 34.34 -16.15
CA LEU A 11 -25.82 33.02 -16.54
C LEU A 11 -24.30 32.87 -16.34
N LEU A 12 -23.53 33.95 -16.57
CA LEU A 12 -22.10 33.98 -16.29
C LEU A 12 -21.80 33.91 -14.79
N LEU A 13 -22.57 34.65 -13.98
CA LEU A 13 -22.42 34.65 -12.52
C LEU A 13 -22.79 33.29 -11.91
N THR A 14 -23.84 32.63 -12.41
CA THR A 14 -24.21 31.28 -11.96
C THR A 14 -23.20 30.22 -12.39
N ASN A 15 -22.64 30.30 -13.59
CA ASN A 15 -21.57 29.39 -14.02
C ASN A 15 -20.29 29.58 -13.19
N GLN A 16 -19.91 30.82 -12.87
CA GLN A 16 -18.75 31.07 -11.99
C GLN A 16 -18.98 30.58 -10.57
N SER A 17 -20.16 30.80 -9.98
CA SER A 17 -20.47 30.32 -8.63
C SER A 17 -20.53 28.79 -8.57
N LEU A 18 -21.06 28.14 -9.61
CA LEU A 18 -21.05 26.69 -9.75
C LEU A 18 -19.62 26.15 -9.89
N ASN A 19 -18.80 26.76 -10.74
CA ASN A 19 -17.40 26.35 -10.94
C ASN A 19 -16.57 26.51 -9.65
N ARG A 20 -16.82 27.57 -8.87
CA ARG A 20 -16.20 27.73 -7.53
C ARG A 20 -16.66 26.65 -6.56
N THR A 21 -17.97 26.36 -6.49
CA THR A 21 -18.49 25.32 -5.58
C THR A 21 -17.95 23.93 -5.91
N LEU A 22 -17.86 23.58 -7.20
CA LEU A 22 -17.26 22.34 -7.67
C LEU A 22 -15.76 22.27 -7.35
N SER A 23 -15.03 23.36 -7.56
CA SER A 23 -13.61 23.45 -7.21
C SER A 23 -13.39 23.24 -5.72
N SER A 24 -14.16 23.93 -4.85
CA SER A 24 -14.09 23.76 -3.39
C SER A 24 -14.41 22.33 -2.95
N SER A 25 -15.43 21.70 -3.55
CA SER A 25 -15.77 20.30 -3.25
C SER A 25 -14.68 19.33 -3.69
N SER A 26 -14.10 19.54 -4.87
CA SER A 26 -13.01 18.73 -5.41
C SER A 26 -11.73 18.86 -4.57
N ILE A 27 -11.40 20.09 -4.15
CA ILE A 27 -10.26 20.41 -3.28
C ILE A 27 -10.45 19.84 -1.86
N GLY A 28 -11.67 19.81 -1.34
CA GLY A 28 -11.96 19.15 -0.06
C GLY A 28 -11.76 17.64 -0.16
N LYS A 29 -12.31 17.02 -1.21
CA LYS A 29 -12.25 15.57 -1.43
C LYS A 29 -10.83 15.06 -1.70
N ASN A 30 -10.07 15.72 -2.57
CA ASN A 30 -8.72 15.27 -2.92
C ASN A 30 -7.74 15.41 -1.74
N THR A 31 -7.90 16.44 -0.90
CA THR A 31 -7.07 16.67 0.29
C THR A 31 -7.35 15.62 1.36
N LEU A 32 -8.62 15.30 1.60
CA LEU A 32 -9.02 14.25 2.54
C LEU A 32 -8.48 12.88 2.12
N MET A 33 -8.62 12.53 0.83
CA MET A 33 -8.11 11.28 0.27
C MET A 33 -6.58 11.17 0.39
N ARG A 34 -5.88 12.28 0.12
CA ARG A 34 -4.43 12.35 0.25
C ARG A 34 -3.97 12.15 1.70
N TYR A 35 -4.65 12.80 2.64
CA TYR A 35 -4.35 12.70 4.06
C TYR A 35 -4.61 11.29 4.61
N SER A 36 -5.77 10.69 4.27
CA SER A 36 -6.10 9.33 4.71
C SER A 36 -5.11 8.30 4.19
N GLN A 37 -4.69 8.43 2.93
CA GLN A 37 -3.68 7.55 2.33
C GLN A 37 -2.33 7.65 3.07
N VAL A 38 -1.86 8.86 3.37
CA VAL A 38 -0.58 9.05 4.07
C VAL A 38 -0.63 8.46 5.48
N VAL A 39 -1.71 8.70 6.24
CA VAL A 39 -1.88 8.16 7.59
C VAL A 39 -1.92 6.64 7.58
N TYR A 40 -2.68 6.05 6.66
CA TYR A 40 -2.80 4.59 6.55
C TYR A 40 -1.47 3.93 6.19
N VAL A 41 -0.76 4.46 5.18
CA VAL A 41 0.54 3.93 4.77
C VAL A 41 1.59 4.13 5.86
N ALA A 42 1.60 5.27 6.56
CA ALA A 42 2.51 5.49 7.68
C ALA A 42 2.26 4.49 8.83
N ALA A 43 1.00 4.20 9.15
CA ALA A 43 0.66 3.19 10.15
C ALA A 43 1.13 1.79 9.72
N LEU A 44 0.93 1.41 8.45
CA LEU A 44 1.43 0.14 7.90
C LEU A 44 2.95 0.05 7.96
N VAL A 45 3.67 1.14 7.68
CA VAL A 45 5.13 1.17 7.79
C VAL A 45 5.57 0.93 9.23
N ILE A 46 4.99 1.65 10.20
CA ILE A 46 5.38 1.53 11.61
C ILE A 46 5.06 0.12 12.15
N LEU A 47 3.83 -0.36 11.94
CA LEU A 47 3.39 -1.66 12.44
C LEU A 47 4.07 -2.80 11.69
N GLY A 48 4.22 -2.68 10.38
CA GLY A 48 4.83 -3.71 9.55
C GLY A 48 6.34 -3.84 9.75
N VAL A 49 7.07 -2.72 9.88
CA VAL A 49 8.51 -2.77 10.19
C VAL A 49 8.75 -3.35 11.57
N SER A 50 8.02 -2.89 12.59
CA SER A 50 8.16 -3.43 13.94
C SER A 50 7.80 -4.91 14.01
N GLY A 51 6.68 -5.32 13.40
CA GLY A 51 6.26 -6.72 13.35
C GLY A 51 7.28 -7.62 12.66
N ASN A 52 7.74 -7.24 11.46
CA ASN A 52 8.70 -8.04 10.70
C ASN A 52 10.07 -8.13 11.39
N ILE A 53 10.54 -7.05 12.04
CA ILE A 53 11.78 -7.07 12.83
C ILE A 53 11.64 -8.01 14.04
N ILE A 54 10.52 -7.95 14.77
CA ILE A 54 10.26 -8.85 15.90
C ILE A 54 10.25 -10.31 15.41
N CYS A 55 9.57 -10.59 14.29
CA CYS A 55 9.58 -11.91 13.66
C CYS A 55 11.01 -12.36 13.34
N ALA A 56 11.81 -11.55 12.65
CA ALA A 56 13.18 -11.87 12.30
C ALA A 56 14.05 -12.13 13.54
N ILE A 57 13.95 -11.29 14.57
CA ILE A 57 14.67 -11.48 15.85
C ILE A 57 14.27 -12.79 16.51
N VAL A 58 12.97 -13.11 16.59
CA VAL A 58 12.48 -14.36 17.18
C VAL A 58 13.00 -15.58 16.41
N PHE A 59 13.04 -15.52 15.08
CA PHE A 59 13.60 -16.59 14.24
C PHE A 59 15.12 -16.73 14.36
N CYS A 60 15.85 -15.63 14.54
CA CYS A 60 17.30 -15.65 14.77
C CYS A 60 17.67 -16.11 16.19
N THR A 61 16.84 -15.82 17.20
CA THR A 61 17.17 -16.03 18.62
C THR A 61 16.78 -17.43 19.11
N LYS A 62 15.71 -18.03 18.61
CA LYS A 62 15.35 -19.40 18.99
C LYS A 62 16.09 -20.43 18.12
N SER A 63 16.86 -21.28 18.80
CA SER A 63 17.44 -22.58 18.41
C SER A 63 16.43 -23.59 17.80
N LEU A 64 15.64 -23.18 16.80
CA LEU A 64 14.63 -24.00 16.10
C LEU A 64 14.94 -24.12 14.60
N ARG A 65 16.24 -24.05 14.26
CA ARG A 65 16.84 -24.26 12.94
C ARG A 65 16.50 -25.61 12.28
N ARG A 66 15.77 -26.51 12.96
CA ARG A 66 15.50 -27.88 12.52
C ARG A 66 14.12 -28.10 11.90
N LEU A 67 13.19 -27.12 11.95
CA LEU A 67 11.87 -27.24 11.31
C LEU A 67 11.81 -26.47 9.98
N ARG A 68 11.30 -27.11 8.93
CA ARG A 68 11.07 -26.52 7.60
C ARG A 68 10.22 -25.24 7.66
N SER A 69 9.33 -25.13 8.64
CA SER A 69 8.43 -23.98 8.81
C SER A 69 9.14 -22.67 9.15
N SER A 70 10.34 -22.69 9.76
CA SER A 70 11.06 -21.46 10.15
C SER A 70 11.60 -20.69 8.94
N ALA A 71 12.09 -21.40 7.91
CA ALA A 71 12.62 -20.80 6.69
C ALA A 71 11.53 -20.08 5.87
N TYR A 72 10.31 -20.66 5.80
CA TYR A 72 9.17 -20.02 5.14
C TYR A 72 8.73 -18.75 5.86
N LEU A 73 8.67 -18.78 7.20
CA LEU A 73 8.28 -17.61 7.98
C LEU A 73 9.31 -16.47 7.90
N PHE A 74 10.60 -16.79 7.82
CA PHE A 74 11.63 -15.80 7.53
C PHE A 74 11.49 -15.19 6.14
N THR A 75 11.24 -16.02 5.12
CA THR A 75 11.03 -15.57 3.74
C THR A 75 9.77 -14.70 3.64
N LEU A 76 8.69 -15.06 4.36
CA LEU A 76 7.47 -14.26 4.46
C LEU A 76 7.76 -12.88 5.08
N ALA A 77 8.47 -12.83 6.21
CA ALA A 77 8.87 -11.57 6.84
C ALA A 77 9.76 -10.69 5.93
N LEU A 78 10.62 -11.31 5.12
CA LEU A 78 11.46 -10.60 4.14
C LEU A 78 10.62 -10.00 3.00
N ILE A 79 9.65 -10.76 2.47
CA ILE A 79 8.72 -10.29 1.44
C ILE A 79 7.87 -9.14 1.96
N ASP A 80 7.37 -9.25 3.19
CA ASP A 80 6.57 -8.20 3.81
C ASP A 80 7.40 -6.93 4.07
N ALA A 81 8.65 -7.06 4.51
CA ALA A 81 9.57 -5.94 4.63
C ALA A 81 9.86 -5.27 3.27
N PHE A 82 10.05 -6.06 2.22
CA PHE A 82 10.25 -5.55 0.86
C PHE A 82 9.00 -4.82 0.33
N PHE A 83 7.81 -5.35 0.58
CA PHE A 83 6.54 -4.70 0.21
C PHE A 83 6.35 -3.36 0.93
N ILE A 84 6.68 -3.29 2.22
CA ILE A 84 6.62 -2.03 2.98
C ILE A 84 7.62 -1.00 2.43
N LEU A 85 8.82 -1.44 2.02
CA LEU A 85 9.79 -0.58 1.36
C LEU A 85 9.31 -0.08 -0.01
N ASP A 86 8.56 -0.90 -0.76
CA ASP A 86 7.93 -0.51 -2.03
C ASP A 86 6.81 0.53 -1.83
N LEU A 87 6.17 0.58 -0.66
CA LEU A 87 5.14 1.58 -0.32
C LEU A 87 5.72 2.95 0.08
N LEU A 88 6.96 2.99 0.60
CA LEU A 88 7.62 4.22 1.06
C LEU A 88 7.71 5.33 -0.01
N PRO A 89 8.14 5.04 -1.26
CA PRO A 89 8.19 6.02 -2.34
C PRO A 89 6.82 6.64 -2.66
N GLY A 90 5.75 5.83 -2.60
CA GLY A 90 4.39 6.30 -2.84
C GLY A 90 3.91 7.25 -1.75
N MET A 91 4.27 6.97 -0.49
CA MET A 91 4.01 7.86 0.64
C MET A 91 4.79 9.18 0.52
N LEU A 92 6.08 9.13 0.19
CA LEU A 92 6.94 10.32 0.02
C LEU A 92 6.48 11.19 -1.15
N HIS A 93 6.03 10.59 -2.26
CA HIS A 93 5.39 11.32 -3.36
C HIS A 93 4.15 12.07 -2.88
N THR A 94 3.29 11.37 -2.15
CA THR A 94 2.03 11.91 -1.63
C THR A 94 2.27 12.93 -0.52
N ALA A 95 3.38 12.89 0.20
CA ALA A 95 3.66 13.82 1.29
C ALA A 95 4.47 15.06 0.86
N PHE A 96 5.51 14.90 0.04
CA PHE A 96 6.52 15.96 -0.17
C PHE A 96 6.90 16.27 -1.64
N PHE A 97 6.82 15.30 -2.56
CA PHE A 97 7.48 15.43 -3.88
C PHE A 97 6.58 15.11 -5.09
N SER A 98 5.44 15.78 -5.22
CA SER A 98 4.53 15.58 -6.36
C SER A 98 5.13 15.91 -7.74
N ASP A 99 6.11 16.82 -7.81
CA ASP A 99 6.71 17.24 -9.08
C ASP A 99 7.91 16.38 -9.53
N LEU A 100 8.67 15.81 -8.60
CA LEU A 100 9.84 14.96 -8.94
C LEU A 100 9.40 13.62 -9.53
N TYR A 101 8.38 12.99 -8.93
CA TYR A 101 7.90 11.67 -9.36
C TYR A 101 7.21 11.71 -10.73
N ARG A 102 6.53 12.81 -11.06
CA ARG A 102 5.96 13.04 -12.40
C ARG A 102 7.02 13.02 -13.50
N LYS A 103 8.26 13.39 -13.18
CA LYS A 103 9.40 13.36 -14.10
C LYS A 103 9.95 11.94 -14.32
N ILE A 104 9.80 11.06 -13.33
CA ILE A 104 10.35 9.70 -13.36
C ILE A 104 9.22 8.66 -13.49
N ARG A 105 8.52 8.71 -14.64
CA ARG A 105 7.41 7.80 -14.95
C ARG A 105 7.76 6.32 -14.81
N PHE A 106 9.03 5.95 -15.06
CA PHE A 106 9.52 4.59 -14.96
C PHE A 106 9.37 3.97 -13.56
N ILE A 107 9.61 4.76 -12.50
CA ILE A 107 9.52 4.27 -11.12
C ILE A 107 8.07 3.90 -10.78
N CYS A 108 7.09 4.69 -11.23
CA CYS A 108 5.67 4.39 -10.99
C CYS A 108 5.24 3.06 -11.63
N TYR A 109 5.72 2.76 -12.84
CA TYR A 109 5.43 1.49 -13.51
C TYR A 109 6.07 0.32 -12.80
N ILE A 110 7.34 0.45 -12.40
CA ILE A 110 8.05 -0.59 -11.64
C ILE A 110 7.38 -0.86 -10.31
N GLN A 111 7.07 0.18 -9.55
CA GLN A 111 6.44 0.06 -8.23
C GLN A 111 5.09 -0.65 -8.34
N THR A 112 4.25 -0.27 -9.33
CA THR A 112 2.97 -0.94 -9.59
C THR A 112 3.17 -2.42 -9.92
N TYR A 113 4.18 -2.74 -10.74
CA TYR A 113 4.49 -4.12 -11.11
C TYR A 113 5.00 -4.93 -9.91
N ILE A 114 5.92 -4.38 -9.12
CA ILE A 114 6.45 -5.01 -7.92
C ILE A 114 5.34 -5.29 -6.92
N SER A 115 4.47 -4.32 -6.66
CA SER A 115 3.31 -4.48 -5.78
C SER A 115 2.38 -5.61 -6.22
N PHE A 116 2.15 -5.78 -7.53
CA PHE A 116 1.37 -6.90 -8.06
C PHE A 116 2.05 -8.25 -7.85
N VAL A 117 3.34 -8.35 -8.18
CA VAL A 117 4.13 -9.58 -8.00
C VAL A 117 4.22 -9.95 -6.51
N ALA A 118 4.46 -8.98 -5.63
CA ALA A 118 4.52 -9.18 -4.19
C ALA A 118 3.19 -9.73 -3.64
N SER A 119 2.06 -9.18 -4.08
CA SER A 119 0.72 -9.66 -3.69
C SER A 119 0.50 -11.11 -4.12
N PHE A 120 0.92 -11.46 -5.34
CA PHE A 120 0.84 -12.83 -5.83
C PHE A 120 1.70 -13.77 -4.98
N VAL A 121 2.97 -13.43 -4.76
CA VAL A 121 3.90 -14.24 -3.95
C VAL A 121 3.38 -14.43 -2.53
N HIS A 122 2.83 -13.38 -1.91
CA HIS A 122 2.29 -13.47 -0.54
C HIS A 122 1.17 -14.52 -0.43
N ILE A 123 0.24 -14.58 -1.40
CA ILE A 123 -0.83 -15.59 -1.44
C ILE A 123 -0.24 -17.00 -1.54
N TRP A 124 0.77 -17.21 -2.40
CA TRP A 124 1.44 -18.50 -2.53
C TRP A 124 2.16 -18.92 -1.26
N MET A 125 2.82 -17.98 -0.57
CA MET A 125 3.50 -18.26 0.69
C MET A 125 2.50 -18.67 1.80
N VAL A 126 1.36 -17.98 1.90
CA VAL A 126 0.28 -18.35 2.83
C VAL A 126 -0.30 -19.73 2.49
N LEU A 127 -0.47 -20.04 1.20
CA LEU A 127 -0.96 -21.34 0.74
C LEU A 127 0.02 -22.46 1.08
N VAL A 128 1.31 -22.27 0.84
CA VAL A 128 2.36 -23.24 1.20
C VAL A 128 2.42 -23.43 2.72
N PHE A 129 2.35 -22.36 3.51
CA PHE A 129 2.30 -22.45 4.97
C PHE A 129 1.10 -23.26 5.46
N THR A 130 -0.08 -22.99 4.89
CA THR A 130 -1.32 -23.70 5.23
C THR A 130 -1.23 -25.17 4.82
N ALA A 131 -0.69 -25.46 3.64
CA ALA A 131 -0.48 -26.82 3.15
C ALA A 131 0.50 -27.59 4.05
N GLU A 132 1.63 -26.99 4.44
CA GLU A 132 2.60 -27.60 5.36
C GLU A 132 1.91 -28.00 6.68
N ARG A 133 1.09 -27.12 7.25
CA ARG A 133 0.32 -27.39 8.47
C ARG A 133 -0.74 -28.47 8.26
N PHE A 134 -1.43 -28.46 7.13
CA PHE A 134 -2.41 -29.48 6.78
C PHE A 134 -1.77 -30.87 6.67
N PHE A 135 -0.63 -30.99 5.98
CA PHE A 135 0.10 -32.25 5.87
C PHE A 135 0.67 -32.71 7.21
N ALA A 136 1.22 -31.81 8.02
CA ALA A 136 1.75 -32.17 9.34
C ALA A 136 0.68 -32.73 10.29
N VAL A 137 -0.57 -32.25 10.19
CA VAL A 137 -1.69 -32.71 11.03
C VAL A 137 -2.28 -34.03 10.50
N ASN A 138 -2.53 -34.14 9.20
CA ASN A 138 -3.18 -35.32 8.61
C ASN A 138 -2.22 -36.49 8.39
N PHE A 139 -0.94 -36.20 8.17
CA PHE A 139 0.11 -37.18 7.96
C PHE A 139 1.25 -36.90 8.93
N PRO A 140 1.09 -37.22 10.22
CA PRO A 140 2.21 -37.19 11.15
C PRO A 140 3.24 -38.19 10.63
N LEU A 141 4.30 -37.68 9.98
CA LEU A 141 5.46 -38.46 9.58
C LEU A 141 6.05 -39.05 10.85
N LYS A 142 5.71 -40.32 11.13
CA LYS A 142 6.39 -41.13 12.11
C LYS A 142 7.86 -41.14 11.70
N HIS A 143 8.67 -40.46 12.50
CA HIS A 143 10.11 -40.57 12.45
C HIS A 143 10.45 -42.05 12.70
N MET A 144 10.93 -42.75 11.66
CA MET A 144 11.93 -43.81 11.85
C MET A 144 13.30 -43.16 11.91
#